data_AF-Q9TC54-F1
#
_entry.id   AF-Q9TC54-F1
#
_cell.length_a   1.000
_cell.length_b   1.000
_cell.length_c   1.000
_cell.angle_alpha   90.00
_cell.angle_beta   90.00
_cell.angle_gamma   90.00
#
_symmetry.space_group_name_H-M   'P 1'
#
loop_
_entity.id
_entity.type
_entity.pdbx_description
1 polymer ?
#
loop_
_entity_poly.entity_id
_entity_poly.type
_entity_poly.pdbx_seq_one_letter_code
_entity_poly.pdbx_strand_id
1 'polypeptide(L)'
;IIRTLHANGASMFFICIYLHVGRGIYYGSYMYTHTWMIGTIILFLVMATAFMGYVLPWGQMSFWGATVITNLLSAIPYLGTDLVQ
;
A
#
# COMPACT_ATOMS: atom_id res chain seq x y z
N ILE A 1 -4.82 23.29 -5.71
CA ILE A 1 -3.35 23.11 -5.64
C ILE A 1 -2.95 22.10 -4.56
N ILE A 2 -3.28 22.32 -3.28
CA ILE A 2 -2.89 21.39 -2.19
C ILE A 2 -3.44 19.97 -2.42
N ARG A 3 -4.73 19.83 -2.74
CA ARG A 3 -5.35 18.52 -3.03
C ARG A 3 -4.68 17.79 -4.21
N THR A 4 -4.42 18.51 -5.30
CA THR A 4 -3.78 17.94 -6.50
C THR A 4 -2.33 17.57 -6.24
N LEU A 5 -1.61 18.38 -5.47
CA LEU A 5 -0.24 18.09 -5.03
C LEU A 5 -0.22 16.82 -4.16
N HIS A 6 -1.12 16.70 -3.20
CA HIS A 6 -1.20 15.52 -2.33
C HIS A 6 -1.52 14.24 -3.11
N ALA A 7 -2.52 14.30 -4.00
CA ALA A 7 -2.90 13.15 -4.84
C ALA A 7 -1.77 12.70 -5.77
N ASN A 8 -1.15 13.63 -6.50
CA ASN A 8 -0.02 13.30 -7.38
C ASN A 8 1.25 12.93 -6.61
N GLY A 9 1.43 13.50 -5.41
CA GLY A 9 2.52 13.19 -4.50
C GLY A 9 2.51 11.73 -4.05
N ALA A 10 1.32 11.15 -3.81
CA ALA A 10 1.19 9.73 -3.51
C ALA A 10 1.72 8.85 -4.66
N SER A 11 1.36 9.16 -5.92
CA SER A 11 1.87 8.43 -7.08
C SER A 11 3.39 8.55 -7.22
N MET A 12 3.94 9.76 -7.04
CA MET A 12 5.39 9.97 -7.07
C MET A 12 6.11 9.19 -5.97
N PHE A 13 5.50 9.09 -4.78
CA PHE A 13 6.06 8.33 -3.66
C PHE A 13 6.21 6.84 -4.00
N PHE A 14 5.22 6.24 -4.67
CA PHE A 14 5.33 4.85 -5.14
C PHE A 14 6.38 4.69 -6.24
N ILE A 15 6.51 5.64 -7.18
CA ILE A 15 7.59 5.62 -8.17
C ILE A 15 8.95 5.59 -7.47
N CYS A 16 9.17 6.45 -6.47
CA CYS A 16 10.38 6.47 -5.68
C CYS A 16 10.64 5.14 -4.96
N ILE A 17 9.62 4.55 -4.34
CA ILE A 17 9.75 3.27 -3.64
C ILE A 17 10.10 2.14 -4.61
N TYR A 18 9.42 2.03 -5.74
CA TYR A 18 9.70 0.96 -6.70
C TYR A 18 11.12 1.07 -7.28
N LEU A 19 11.57 2.29 -7.59
CA LEU A 19 12.97 2.52 -7.98
C LEU A 19 13.95 2.18 -6.84
N HIS A 20 13.61 2.53 -5.60
CA HIS A 20 14.44 2.22 -4.42
C HIS A 20 14.59 0.71 -4.19
N VAL A 21 13.48 -0.04 -4.29
CA VAL A 21 13.47 -1.51 -4.21
C VAL A 21 14.26 -2.12 -5.37
N GLY A 22 14.01 -1.65 -6.60
CA GLY A 22 14.73 -2.11 -7.79
C GLY A 22 16.24 -1.91 -7.71
N ARG A 23 16.68 -0.73 -7.23
CA ARG A 23 18.10 -0.46 -6.90
C ARG A 23 18.62 -1.47 -5.88
N GLY A 24 17.85 -1.74 -4.83
CA GLY A 24 18.24 -2.65 -3.77
C GLY A 24 18.45 -4.08 -4.27
N ILE A 25 17.62 -4.53 -5.21
CA ILE A 25 17.77 -5.83 -5.87
C ILE A 25 18.99 -5.83 -6.79
N TYR A 26 19.13 -4.82 -7.66
CA TYR A 26 20.20 -4.74 -8.66
C TYR A 26 21.60 -4.75 -8.03
N TYR A 27 21.81 -4.07 -6.91
CA TYR A 27 23.10 -4.01 -6.21
C TYR A 27 23.23 -4.99 -5.04
N GLY A 28 22.31 -5.94 -4.87
CA GLY A 28 22.38 -6.91 -3.77
C GLY A 28 22.25 -6.29 -2.36
N SER A 29 21.65 -5.10 -2.24
CA SER A 29 21.50 -4.41 -0.96
C SER A 29 20.55 -5.12 0.01
N TYR A 30 19.75 -6.08 -0.47
CA TYR A 30 18.92 -6.95 0.38
C TYR A 30 19.75 -7.82 1.35
N MET A 31 21.07 -7.97 1.11
CA MET A 31 21.99 -8.64 2.04
C MET A 31 22.11 -7.92 3.39
N TYR A 32 21.81 -6.62 3.45
CA TYR A 32 21.63 -5.89 4.70
C TYR A 32 20.25 -6.23 5.29
N THR A 33 20.13 -7.43 5.86
CA THR A 33 18.86 -8.07 6.21
C THR A 33 17.96 -7.20 7.10
N HIS A 34 18.50 -6.59 8.17
CA HIS A 34 17.70 -5.73 9.05
C HIS A 34 17.16 -4.50 8.31
N THR A 35 18.00 -3.82 7.51
CA THR A 35 17.58 -2.67 6.71
C THR A 35 16.54 -3.07 5.67
N TRP A 36 16.72 -4.23 5.02
CA TRP A 36 15.78 -4.76 4.04
C TRP A 36 14.43 -5.14 4.65
N MET A 37 14.43 -5.75 5.83
CA MET A 37 13.21 -6.08 6.57
C MET A 37 12.44 -4.83 6.97
N ILE A 38 13.13 -3.81 7.51
CA ILE A 38 12.51 -2.51 7.83
C ILE A 38 11.95 -1.86 6.55
N GLY A 39 12.71 -1.87 5.44
CA GLY A 39 12.23 -1.36 4.16
C GLY A 39 10.98 -2.07 3.64
N THR A 40 10.90 -3.38 3.83
CA THR A 40 9.72 -4.19 3.46
C THR A 40 8.51 -3.83 4.32
N ILE A 41 8.69 -3.63 5.64
CA ILE A 41 7.62 -3.16 6.53
C ILE A 41 7.14 -1.77 6.11
N ILE A 42 8.07 -0.84 5.78
CA ILE A 42 7.73 0.50 5.29
C ILE A 42 6.90 0.41 4.01
N LEU A 43 7.25 -0.47 3.07
CA LEU A 43 6.47 -0.69 1.85
C LEU A 43 5.01 -1.05 2.18
N PHE A 44 4.77 -2.03 3.07
CA PHE A 44 3.42 -2.42 3.46
C PHE A 44 2.65 -1.31 4.18
N LEU A 45 3.30 -0.55 5.06
CA LEU A 45 2.68 0.58 5.75
C LEU A 45 2.26 1.69 4.77
N VAL A 46 3.07 1.96 3.76
CA VAL A 46 2.77 2.96 2.72
C VAL A 46 1.62 2.49 1.85
N MET A 47 1.57 1.21 1.47
CA MET A 47 0.43 0.62 0.75
C MET A 47 -0.88 0.76 1.54
N ALA A 48 -0.87 0.42 2.82
CA ALA A 48 -2.04 0.58 3.68
C ALA A 48 -2.47 2.05 3.81
N THR A 49 -1.51 2.97 4.00
CA THR A 49 -1.76 4.41 4.12
C THR A 49 -2.38 4.98 2.84
N ALA A 50 -1.83 4.63 1.68
CA ALA A 50 -2.33 5.10 0.39
C ALA A 50 -3.71 4.55 0.07
N PHE A 51 -3.96 3.27 0.36
CA PHE A 51 -5.27 2.65 0.21
C PHE A 51 -6.32 3.38 1.05
N MET A 52 -6.10 3.53 2.36
CA MET A 52 -7.04 4.23 3.24
C MET A 52 -7.23 5.69 2.83
N GLY A 53 -6.16 6.38 2.43
CA GLY A 53 -6.23 7.76 1.93
C GLY A 53 -7.07 7.89 0.65
N TYR A 54 -7.03 6.89 -0.24
CA TYR A 54 -7.86 6.85 -1.45
C TYR A 54 -9.35 6.64 -1.17
N VAL A 55 -9.71 6.08 -0.02
CA VAL A 55 -11.10 5.88 0.40
C VAL A 55 -11.76 7.18 0.88
N LEU A 56 -10.98 8.11 1.45
CA LEU A 56 -11.48 9.35 2.08
C LEU A 56 -12.36 10.25 1.19
N PRO A 57 -12.09 10.44 -0.13
CA PRO A 57 -12.94 11.28 -0.98
C PRO A 57 -14.33 10.71 -1.26
N TRP A 58 -14.59 9.45 -0.90
CA TRP A 58 -15.88 8.78 -1.01
C TRP A 58 -16.51 8.80 -2.42
N GLY A 59 -15.68 8.68 -3.46
CA GLY A 59 -16.14 8.52 -4.85
C GLY A 59 -16.54 7.08 -5.20
N GLN A 60 -17.09 6.86 -6.40
CA GLN A 60 -17.48 5.52 -6.88
C GLN A 60 -16.32 4.52 -6.83
N MET A 61 -15.16 4.89 -7.39
CA MET A 61 -13.97 4.03 -7.38
C MET A 61 -13.43 3.82 -5.97
N SER A 62 -13.50 4.83 -5.10
CA SER A 62 -13.10 4.72 -3.69
C SER A 62 -13.97 3.72 -2.93
N PHE A 63 -15.30 3.81 -3.11
CA PHE A 63 -16.26 2.93 -2.44
C PHE A 63 -16.12 1.49 -2.92
N TRP A 64 -16.23 1.24 -4.23
CA TRP A 64 -16.14 -0.11 -4.78
C TRP A 64 -14.76 -0.73 -4.58
N GLY A 65 -13.70 0.08 -4.70
CA GLY A 65 -12.35 -0.36 -4.40
C GLY A 65 -12.20 -0.82 -2.94
N ALA A 66 -12.73 -0.06 -1.99
CA ALA A 66 -12.73 -0.45 -0.58
C ALA A 66 -13.50 -1.76 -0.37
N THR A 67 -14.72 -1.84 -0.90
CA THR A 67 -15.56 -3.05 -0.78
C THR A 67 -14.86 -4.28 -1.32
N VAL A 68 -14.27 -4.23 -2.51
CA VAL A 68 -13.65 -5.42 -3.11
C VAL A 68 -12.37 -5.81 -2.35
N ILE A 69 -11.51 -4.84 -2.02
CA ILE A 69 -10.20 -5.12 -1.41
C ILE A 69 -10.35 -5.67 0.01
N THR A 70 -11.21 -5.08 0.85
CA THR A 70 -11.40 -5.59 2.23
C THR A 70 -12.08 -6.96 2.24
N ASN A 71 -13.01 -7.20 1.30
CA ASN A 71 -13.67 -8.50 1.18
C ASN A 71 -12.72 -9.65 0.78
N LEU A 72 -11.50 -9.37 0.29
CA LEU A 72 -10.51 -10.44 0.06
C LEU A 72 -10.17 -11.21 1.34
N LEU A 73 -10.30 -10.58 2.51
CA LEU A 73 -10.08 -11.25 3.80
C LEU A 73 -11.16 -12.29 4.14
N SER A 74 -12.33 -12.23 3.50
CA SER A 74 -13.39 -13.24 3.67
C SER A 74 -12.97 -14.65 3.24
N ALA A 75 -11.90 -14.76 2.44
CA ALA A 75 -11.35 -16.03 2.01
C ALA A 75 -10.58 -16.78 3.11
N ILE A 76 -10.32 -16.16 4.27
CA ILE A 76 -9.66 -16.82 5.41
C ILE A 76 -10.63 -17.85 6.04
N PRO A 77 -10.26 -19.15 6.11
CA PRO A 77 -11.12 -20.15 6.72
C PRO A 77 -11.44 -19.84 8.18
N TYR A 78 -12.67 -20.15 8.60
CA TYR A 78 -13.21 -19.99 9.96
C TYR A 78 -13.37 -18.55 10.48
N LEU A 79 -12.46 -17.63 10.14
CA LEU A 79 -12.43 -16.26 10.67
C LEU A 79 -12.75 -15.17 9.64
N GLY A 80 -12.80 -15.51 8.34
CA GLY A 80 -12.84 -14.51 7.28
C GLY A 80 -14.06 -13.58 7.33
N THR A 81 -15.25 -14.10 7.61
CA THR A 81 -16.47 -13.28 7.72
C THR A 81 -16.39 -12.31 8.90
N ASP A 82 -15.88 -12.79 10.03
CA ASP A 82 -15.79 -12.01 11.27
C ASP A 82 -14.73 -10.91 11.18
N LEU A 83 -13.70 -11.08 10.35
CA LEU A 83 -12.64 -10.08 10.13
C LEU A 83 -13.06 -8.93 9.21
N VAL A 84 -14.03 -9.16 8.32
CA VAL A 84 -14.50 -8.17 7.34
C VAL A 84 -15.64 -7.32 7.91
N GLN A 85 -16.45 -7.89 8.79
CA GLN A 85 -17.63 -7.26 9.38
C GLN A 85 -17.29 -6.42 10.62
#